data_AF-A0A950RZX8-F1
#
_entry.id   AF-A0A950RZX8-F1
#
_cell.length_a   1.000
_cell.length_b   1.000
_cell.length_c   1.000
_cell.angle_alpha   90.00
_cell.angle_beta   90.00
_cell.angle_gamma   90.00
#
_symmetry.space_group_name_H-M   'P 1'
#
loop_
_entity.id
_entity.type
_entity.pdbx_description
1 polymer ?
#
loop_
_entity_poly.entity_id
_entity_poly.type
_entity_poly.pdbx_seq_one_letter_code
_entity_poly.pdbx_strand_id
1 'polypeptide(L)'
;MNRVGELEVIRRAYAQQVMDAAGVANQRVEAAFASVRREDFLGPGPWPIFRWRRFYQNTPSADPVYLYTDVVVGILAERHLNNGLPSRHAGLLAHAQPREANI
;
A
#
# COMPACT_ATOMS: atom_id res chain seq x y z
N MET A 1 -23.21 -3.05 5.09
CA MET A 1 -22.26 -2.16 4.39
C MET A 1 -22.17 -2.62 2.95
N ASN A 2 -21.96 -1.74 1.96
CA ASN A 2 -21.66 -2.18 0.59
C ASN A 2 -20.13 -2.43 0.45
N ARG A 3 -19.70 -3.05 -0.65
CA ARG A 3 -18.29 -3.39 -0.87
C ARG A 3 -17.34 -2.20 -0.82
N VAL A 4 -17.80 -1.03 -1.28
CA VAL A 4 -17.02 0.21 -1.25
C VAL A 4 -16.75 0.63 0.19
N GLY A 5 -17.78 0.66 1.04
CA GLY A 5 -17.66 1.01 2.46
C GLY A 5 -16.80 0.01 3.26
N GLU A 6 -16.82 -1.28 2.90
CA GLU A 6 -15.91 -2.27 3.50
C GLU A 6 -14.45 -1.94 3.20
N LEU A 7 -14.12 -1.65 1.94
CA LEU A 7 -12.75 -1.31 1.53
C LEU A 7 -12.29 0.02 2.12
N GLU A 8 -13.18 0.99 2.33
CA GLU A 8 -12.84 2.23 3.04
C GLU A 8 -12.42 1.98 4.50
N VAL A 9 -13.12 1.09 5.21
CA VAL A 9 -12.72 0.70 6.58
C VAL A 9 -11.38 -0.02 6.57
N ILE A 10 -11.17 -0.95 5.64
CA ILE A 10 -9.91 -1.69 5.48
C ILE A 10 -8.75 -0.72 5.19
N ARG A 11 -8.94 0.26 4.30
CA ARG A 11 -7.93 1.28 3.98
C ARG A 11 -7.53 2.12 5.19
N ARG A 12 -8.49 2.54 6.02
CA ARG A 12 -8.21 3.30 7.24
C ARG A 12 -7.38 2.49 8.24
N ALA A 13 -7.75 1.22 8.44
CA ALA A 13 -6.98 0.31 9.29
C ALA A 13 -5.56 0.09 8.75
N TYR A 14 -5.44 -0.12 7.43
CA TYR A 14 -4.15 -0.24 6.74
C TYR A 14 -3.29 1.02 6.89
N ALA A 15 -3.87 2.22 6.75
CA ALA A 15 -3.13 3.46 6.92
C ALA A 15 -2.52 3.56 8.33
N GLN A 16 -3.29 3.30 9.39
CA GLN A 16 -2.77 3.28 10.76
C GLN A 16 -1.62 2.28 10.92
N GLN A 17 -1.80 1.04 10.44
CA GLN A 17 -0.75 0.00 10.52
C GLN A 17 0.54 0.41 9.79
N VAL A 18 0.41 1.07 8.64
CA VAL A 18 1.56 1.58 7.87
C VAL A 18 2.29 2.69 8.62
N MET A 19 1.56 3.62 9.25
CA MET A 19 2.15 4.70 10.06
C MET A 19 2.88 4.14 11.28
N ASP A 20 2.27 3.17 11.97
CA ASP A 20 2.87 2.48 13.11
C ASP A 20 4.14 1.72 12.71
N ALA A 21 4.09 0.97 11.61
CA ALA A 21 5.24 0.24 11.07
C ALA A 21 6.37 1.18 10.61
N ALA A 22 6.02 2.38 10.15
CA ALA A 22 6.97 3.41 9.76
C ALA A 22 7.53 4.21 10.96
N GLY A 23 6.92 4.10 12.15
CA GLY A 23 7.33 4.85 13.34
C GLY A 23 7.14 6.36 13.22
N VAL A 24 6.14 6.80 12.44
CA VAL A 24 5.87 8.24 12.19
C VAL A 24 4.43 8.60 12.53
N ALA A 25 4.23 9.83 13.01
CA ALA A 25 2.92 10.41 13.23
C ALA A 25 2.73 11.62 12.29
N ASN A 26 1.94 11.45 11.23
CA ASN A 26 1.65 12.51 10.27
C ASN A 26 0.27 12.32 9.64
N GLN A 27 -0.71 13.09 10.11
CA GLN A 27 -2.12 12.96 9.72
C GLN A 27 -2.35 13.10 8.21
N ARG A 28 -1.57 13.95 7.53
CA ARG A 28 -1.73 14.14 6.08
C ARG A 28 -1.24 12.93 5.29
N VAL A 29 -0.13 12.32 5.71
CA VAL A 29 0.39 11.10 5.09
C VAL A 29 -0.56 9.93 5.36
N GLU A 30 -1.04 9.79 6.59
CA GLU A 30 -2.02 8.76 6.96
C GLU A 30 -3.30 8.88 6.11
N ALA A 31 -3.86 10.08 5.98
CA ALA A 31 -5.04 10.34 5.16
C ALA A 31 -4.80 9.99 3.67
N ALA A 32 -3.60 10.20 3.15
CA ALA A 32 -3.24 9.81 1.79
C ALA A 32 -3.27 8.28 1.62
N PHE A 33 -2.69 7.51 2.56
CA PHE A 33 -2.76 6.04 2.53
C PHE A 33 -4.18 5.50 2.68
N ALA A 34 -5.04 6.19 3.42
CA ALA A 34 -6.44 5.79 3.61
C ALA A 34 -7.35 6.11 2.40
N SER A 35 -7.04 7.16 1.65
CA SER A 35 -7.89 7.66 0.55
C SER A 35 -7.47 7.18 -0.83
N VAL A 36 -6.16 7.01 -1.07
CA VAL A 36 -5.65 6.59 -2.37
C VAL A 36 -5.84 5.07 -2.54
N ARG A 37 -6.59 4.71 -3.57
CA ARG A 37 -6.92 3.31 -3.91
C ARG A 37 -5.69 2.63 -4.52
N ARG A 38 -4.99 1.82 -3.71
CA ARG A 38 -3.75 1.15 -4.14
C ARG A 38 -3.96 0.22 -5.34
N GLU A 39 -5.14 -0.40 -5.44
CA GLU A 39 -5.47 -1.32 -6.55
C GLU A 39 -5.48 -0.65 -7.92
N ASP A 40 -5.72 0.66 -7.99
CA ASP A 40 -5.82 1.40 -9.26
C ASP A 40 -4.46 1.54 -9.98
N PHE A 41 -3.35 1.26 -9.28
CA PHE A 41 -1.98 1.43 -9.79
C PHE A 41 -1.24 0.11 -10.06
N LEU A 42 -1.87 -1.05 -9.84
CA LEU A 42 -1.20 -2.36 -9.85
C LEU A 42 -1.63 -3.29 -11.00
N GLY A 43 -2.54 -2.83 -11.86
CA GLY A 43 -3.15 -3.67 -12.89
C GLY A 43 -4.06 -4.76 -12.31
N PRO A 44 -4.61 -5.64 -13.18
CA PRO A 44 -5.51 -6.70 -12.74
C PRO A 44 -4.76 -7.76 -11.92
N GLY A 45 -5.36 -8.19 -10.80
CA GLY A 45 -4.87 -9.32 -10.01
C GLY A 45 -5.17 -10.69 -10.66
N PRO A 46 -4.77 -11.79 -10.01
CA PRO A 46 -4.11 -11.86 -8.71
C PRO A 46 -2.67 -11.32 -8.75
N TRP A 47 -2.24 -10.66 -7.68
CA TRP A 47 -0.97 -9.94 -7.66
C TRP A 47 0.16 -10.77 -7.05
N PRO A 48 1.37 -10.74 -7.62
CA PRO A 48 2.53 -11.40 -7.02
C PRO A 48 2.99 -10.62 -5.80
N ILE A 49 2.81 -11.15 -4.59
CA ILE A 49 3.32 -10.54 -3.37
C ILE A 49 4.64 -11.18 -2.98
N PHE A 50 5.63 -10.37 -2.63
CA PHE A 50 6.90 -10.89 -2.10
C PHE A 50 6.70 -11.49 -0.72
N ARG A 51 7.14 -12.75 -0.56
CA ARG A 51 7.05 -13.50 0.69
C ARG A 51 8.44 -13.78 1.25
N TRP A 52 8.47 -14.38 2.43
CA TRP A 52 9.67 -14.92 3.06
C TRP A 52 10.48 -15.78 2.10
N ARG A 53 11.81 -15.86 2.27
CA ARG A 53 12.73 -16.60 1.39
C ARG A 53 12.82 -16.11 -0.07
N ARG A 54 12.43 -14.85 -0.32
CA ARG A 54 12.64 -14.12 -1.58
C ARG A 54 11.87 -14.65 -2.80
N PHE A 55 10.74 -15.32 -2.59
CA PHE A 55 9.86 -15.71 -3.69
C PHE A 55 8.61 -14.84 -3.76
N TYR A 56 8.06 -14.70 -4.95
CA TYR A 56 6.73 -14.11 -5.17
C TYR A 56 5.67 -15.19 -5.15
N GLN A 57 4.55 -14.89 -4.51
CA GLN A 57 3.37 -15.74 -4.52
C GLN A 57 2.14 -14.89 -4.84
N ASN A 58 1.34 -15.35 -5.80
CA ASN A 58 0.12 -14.67 -6.18
C ASN A 58 -0.88 -14.65 -5.01
N THR A 59 -1.65 -13.57 -4.92
CA THR A 59 -2.81 -13.50 -4.03
C THR A 59 -3.82 -14.60 -4.39
N PRO A 60 -4.63 -15.08 -3.43
CA PRO A 60 -5.64 -16.12 -3.70
C PRO A 60 -6.68 -15.72 -4.76
N SER A 61 -6.94 -14.42 -4.90
CA SER A 61 -7.85 -13.87 -5.92
C SER A 61 -7.45 -12.43 -6.27
N ALA A 62 -8.20 -11.80 -7.17
CA ALA A 62 -8.08 -10.38 -7.51
C ALA A 62 -8.82 -9.45 -6.52
N ASP A 63 -9.18 -9.95 -5.33
CA ASP A 63 -9.81 -9.12 -4.30
C ASP A 63 -8.82 -8.08 -3.74
N PRO A 64 -9.09 -6.76 -3.85
CA PRO A 64 -8.22 -5.70 -3.34
C PRO A 64 -7.87 -5.81 -1.85
N VAL A 65 -8.63 -6.54 -1.03
CA VAL A 65 -8.32 -6.74 0.40
C VAL A 65 -6.88 -7.22 0.62
N TYR A 66 -6.35 -8.03 -0.29
CA TYR A 66 -4.99 -8.57 -0.18
C TYR A 66 -3.89 -7.52 -0.39
N LEU A 67 -4.22 -6.34 -0.93
CA LEU A 67 -3.28 -5.25 -1.17
C LEU A 67 -3.15 -4.30 0.03
N TYR A 68 -4.10 -4.34 0.97
CA TYR A 68 -4.16 -3.45 2.13
C TYR A 68 -3.42 -4.04 3.33
N THR A 69 -2.16 -4.39 3.10
CA THR A 69 -1.19 -4.86 4.10
C THR A 69 0.17 -4.26 3.78
N ASP A 70 1.08 -4.16 4.75
CA ASP A 70 2.43 -3.61 4.53
C ASP A 70 3.32 -4.61 3.78
N VAL A 71 3.05 -4.78 2.49
CA VAL A 71 3.72 -5.75 1.60
C VAL A 71 4.08 -5.10 0.26
N VAL A 72 5.13 -5.64 -0.36
CA VAL A 72 5.54 -5.24 -1.71
C VAL A 72 4.88 -6.13 -2.76
N VAL A 73 4.37 -5.49 -3.81
CA VAL A 73 3.74 -6.13 -4.96
C VAL A 73 4.74 -6.11 -6.11
N GLY A 74 5.00 -7.26 -6.71
CA GLY A 74 5.86 -7.38 -7.88
C GLY A 74 5.23 -6.68 -9.08
N ILE A 75 5.97 -5.74 -9.68
CA ILE A 75 5.62 -5.13 -10.97
C ILE A 75 6.22 -5.97 -12.10
N LEU A 76 7.46 -6.44 -11.90
CA LEU A 76 8.17 -7.36 -12.79
C LEU A 76 8.87 -8.39 -11.90
N ALA A 77 8.07 -9.34 -11.40
CA ALA A 77 8.45 -10.27 -10.33
C ALA A 77 9.66 -11.15 -10.71
N GLU A 78 9.75 -11.56 -11.98
CA GLU A 78 10.85 -12.33 -12.55
C GLU A 78 12.19 -11.58 -12.58
N ARG A 79 12.15 -10.25 -12.47
CA ARG A 79 13.34 -9.39 -12.31
C ARG A 79 13.46 -8.80 -10.91
N HIS A 80 12.69 -9.31 -9.94
CA HIS A 80 12.63 -8.81 -8.57
C HIS A 80 12.24 -7.33 -8.42
N LEU A 81 11.57 -6.74 -9.41
CA LEU A 81 11.07 -5.37 -9.34
C LEU A 81 9.70 -5.33 -8.65
N ASN A 82 9.58 -4.50 -7.61
CA ASN A 82 8.34 -4.32 -6.86
C ASN A 82 8.02 -2.83 -6.67
N ASN A 83 6.79 -2.54 -6.25
CA ASN A 83 6.28 -1.20 -6.00
C ASN A 83 6.76 -0.56 -4.68
N GLY A 84 7.64 -1.24 -3.94
CA GLY A 84 8.18 -0.80 -2.65
C GLY A 84 7.22 -0.92 -1.46
N LEU A 85 7.79 -0.89 -0.25
CA LEU A 85 7.08 -1.16 0.99
C LEU A 85 6.28 0.07 1.43
N PRO A 86 4.97 -0.03 1.70
CA PRO A 86 4.15 1.08 2.17
C PRO A 86 4.75 1.86 3.34
N SER A 87 5.18 1.20 4.42
CA SER A 87 5.79 1.83 5.59
C SER A 87 7.06 2.61 5.25
N ARG A 88 7.88 2.09 4.33
CA ARG A 88 9.06 2.82 3.82
C ARG A 88 8.66 4.11 3.10
N HIS A 89 7.62 4.08 2.26
CA HIS A 89 7.11 5.28 1.61
C HIS A 89 6.53 6.28 2.62
N ALA A 90 5.78 5.80 3.61
CA ALA A 90 5.22 6.65 4.66
C ALA A 90 6.31 7.40 5.43
N GLY A 91 7.38 6.71 5.85
CA GLY A 91 8.53 7.35 6.48
C GLY A 91 9.19 8.40 5.58
N LEU A 92 9.47 8.05 4.31
CA LEU A 92 10.07 8.99 3.35
C LEU A 92 9.19 10.23 3.13
N LEU A 93 7.89 10.07 2.95
CA LEU A 93 6.95 11.17 2.74
C LEU A 93 6.83 12.05 4.00
N ALA A 94 6.78 11.44 5.18
CA ALA A 94 6.71 12.16 6.45
C ALA A 94 7.97 13.02 6.68
N HIS A 95 9.15 12.51 6.30
CA HIS A 95 10.41 13.26 6.40
C HIS A 95 10.58 14.31 5.30
N ALA A 96 10.16 14.01 4.07
CA ALA A 96 10.28 14.94 2.94
C ALA A 96 9.34 16.16 3.06
N GLN A 97 8.25 16.04 3.81
CA GLN A 97 7.24 17.09 4.01
C GLN A 97 6.83 17.79 2.71
N PRO A 98 6.36 17.06 1.68
CA PRO A 98 6.07 17.65 0.38
C PRO A 98 4.99 18.73 0.50
N ARG A 99 5.22 19.92 -0.04
CA ARG A 99 4.21 20.99 -0.04
C ARG A 99 3.29 20.83 -1.25
N GLU A 100 2.10 21.40 -1.16
CA GLU A 100 1.25 21.54 -2.35
C GLU A 100 1.99 22.33 -3.42
N ALA A 101 1.81 21.92 -4.67
CA ALA A 101 2.35 22.69 -5.79
C ALA A 101 1.52 23.97 -5.91
N ASN A 102 2.20 25.13 -5.94
CA ASN A 102 1.56 26.38 -6.35
C ASN A 102 1.38 26.29 -7.87
N ILE A 103 0.19 25.88 -8.32
CA ILE A 103 -0.22 25.90 -9.72
C ILE A 103 -1.15 27.10 -9.92
#